data_AF-A0A2W4V8Z1-F1
#
_entry.id   AF-A0A2W4V8Z1-F1
#
_cell.length_a   1.000
_cell.length_b   1.000
_cell.length_c   1.000
_cell.angle_alpha   90.00
_cell.angle_beta   90.00
_cell.angle_gamma   90.00
#
_symmetry.space_group_name_H-M   'P 1'
#
loop_
_entity.id
_entity.type
_entity.pdbx_description
1 polymer ?
#
loop_
_entity_poly.entity_id
_entity_poly.type
_entity_poly.pdbx_seq_one_letter_code
_entity_poly.pdbx_strand_id
1 'polypeptide(L)' 'MDRIKILELLKQLLKDKYDVDPDSLSGGSRQDDIGLDSMTMVDLMMDIETALDFQFPNLNLPKNPSLDEIIDLIVEQRGQ' A
#
# COMPACT_ATOMS: atom_id res chain seq x y z
N MET A 1 3.01 -2.39 -14.56
CA MET A 1 2.46 -3.39 -13.61
C MET A 1 0.98 -3.10 -13.43
N ASP A 2 0.12 -4.11 -13.40
CA ASP A 2 -1.33 -3.91 -13.34
C ASP A 2 -1.79 -3.54 -11.92
N ARG A 3 -2.71 -2.57 -11.78
CA ARG A 3 -3.30 -2.17 -10.48
C ARG A 3 -3.79 -3.37 -9.65
N ILE A 4 -4.41 -4.34 -10.33
CA ILE A 4 -4.94 -5.57 -9.72
C ILE A 4 -3.83 -6.33 -8.99
N LYS A 5 -2.63 -6.47 -9.60
CA LYS A 5 -1.51 -7.19 -8.97
C LYS A 5 -0.98 -6.46 -7.75
N ILE A 6 -0.96 -5.12 -7.79
CA ILE A 6 -0.50 -4.30 -6.65
C ILE A 6 -1.50 -4.40 -5.50
N LEU A 7 -2.80 -4.34 -5.78
CA LEU A 7 -3.84 -4.53 -4.77
C LEU A 7 -3.74 -5.91 -4.10
N GLU A 8 -3.55 -6.98 -4.88
CA GLU A 8 -3.37 -8.33 -4.34
C GLU A 8 -2.12 -8.43 -3.46
N LEU A 9 -1.01 -7.80 -3.87
CA LEU A 9 0.21 -7.73 -3.06
C LEU A 9 -0.03 -7.00 -1.74
N LEU A 10 -0.67 -5.82 -1.79
CA LEU A 10 -1.02 -5.05 -0.59
C LEU A 10 -1.90 -5.87 0.34
N LYS A 11 -2.93 -6.53 -0.17
CA LYS A 11 -3.81 -7.42 0.60
C LYS A 11 -3.04 -8.55 1.28
N GLN A 12 -2.09 -9.17 0.57
CA GLN A 12 -1.24 -10.22 1.13
C GLN A 12 -0.35 -9.67 2.25
N LEU A 13 0.32 -8.53 2.05
CA LEU A 13 1.17 -7.89 3.06
C LEU A 13 0.36 -7.49 4.30
N LEU A 14 -0.79 -6.85 4.09
CA LEU A 14 -1.71 -6.43 5.15
C LEU A 14 -2.23 -7.60 5.98
N LYS A 15 -2.54 -8.72 5.33
CA LYS A 15 -2.92 -9.95 6.02
C LYS A 15 -1.77 -10.57 6.81
N ASP A 16 -0.60 -10.72 6.20
CA ASP A 16 0.51 -11.48 6.78
C ASP A 16 1.22 -10.72 7.90
N LYS A 17 1.42 -9.41 7.74
CA LYS A 17 2.22 -8.58 8.66
C LYS A 17 1.39 -7.75 9.62
N TYR A 18 0.17 -7.40 9.23
CA TYR A 18 -0.67 -6.42 9.95
C TYR A 18 -1.98 -7.03 10.46
N ASP A 19 -2.21 -8.34 10.25
CA ASP A 19 -3.43 -9.07 10.66
C ASP A 19 -4.73 -8.41 10.14
N VAL A 20 -4.66 -7.73 9.00
CA VAL A 20 -5.80 -7.05 8.39
C VAL A 20 -6.51 -8.00 7.43
N ASP A 21 -7.82 -8.10 7.58
CA ASP A 21 -8.64 -8.95 6.71
C ASP A 21 -8.75 -8.40 5.28
N PRO A 22 -8.27 -9.12 4.25
CA PRO A 22 -8.21 -8.63 2.88
C PRO A 22 -9.58 -8.59 2.17
N ASP A 23 -10.59 -9.28 2.70
CA ASP A 23 -11.97 -9.24 2.21
C ASP A 23 -12.67 -7.95 2.69
N SER A 24 -12.27 -7.42 3.85
CA SER A 24 -12.70 -6.11 4.34
C SER A 24 -12.00 -4.93 3.63
N LEU A 25 -10.97 -5.18 2.84
CA LEU A 25 -10.19 -4.14 2.14
C LEU A 25 -10.79 -3.81 0.77
N SER A 26 -11.07 -2.52 0.58
CA SER A 26 -11.47 -1.93 -0.69
C SER A 26 -10.49 -0.85 -1.14
N GLY A 27 -10.48 -0.49 -2.42
CA GLY A 27 -9.62 0.59 -2.92
C GLY A 27 -9.80 1.92 -2.17
N GLY A 28 -11.03 2.21 -1.73
CA GLY A 28 -11.34 3.41 -0.94
C GLY A 28 -11.01 3.31 0.55
N SER A 29 -10.57 2.15 1.04
CA SER A 29 -10.19 1.97 2.45
C SER A 29 -8.96 2.82 2.75
N ARG A 30 -9.06 3.68 3.78
CA ARG A 30 -7.96 4.56 4.20
C ARG A 30 -7.18 3.93 5.34
N GLN A 31 -5.94 4.37 5.57
CA GLN A 31 -5.07 3.84 6.62
C GLN A 31 -5.79 3.77 7.99
N ASP A 32 -6.53 4.82 8.35
CA ASP A 32 -7.22 4.92 9.65
C ASP A 32 -8.41 3.94 9.73
N ASP A 33 -9.09 3.67 8.61
CA ASP A 33 -10.19 2.70 8.56
C ASP A 33 -9.72 1.26 8.77
N ILE A 34 -8.47 0.98 8.39
CA ILE A 34 -7.86 -0.35 8.48
C ILE A 34 -6.97 -0.51 9.72
N GLY A 35 -6.96 0.49 10.60
CA GLY A 35 -6.21 0.47 11.85
C GLY A 35 -4.69 0.59 11.67
N LEU A 36 -4.22 1.12 10.54
CA LEU A 36 -2.81 1.40 10.35
C LEU A 36 -2.47 2.80 10.88
N ASP A 37 -1.52 2.86 11.80
CA ASP A 37 -0.93 4.12 12.23
C ASP A 37 0.13 4.63 11.25
N SER A 38 0.52 5.90 11.40
CA SER A 38 1.55 6.53 10.55
C SER A 38 2.91 5.83 10.59
N MET A 39 3.25 5.13 11.68
CA MET A 39 4.48 4.36 11.80
C MET A 39 4.40 3.08 10.95
N THR A 40 3.29 2.35 11.11
CA THR A 40 2.93 1.16 10.35
C THR A 40 2.87 1.43 8.85
N MET A 41 2.42 2.64 8.46
CA MET A 41 2.42 3.07 7.06
C MET A 41 3.85 3.14 6.48
N VAL A 42 4.83 3.59 7.26
CA VAL A 42 6.23 3.64 6.81
C VAL A 42 6.79 2.22 6.63
N ASP A 43 6.54 1.31 7.57
CA ASP A 43 6.92 -0.11 7.44
C ASP A 43 6.26 -0.74 6.21
N LEU A 44 4.97 -0.49 5.97
CA LEU A 44 4.25 -0.99 4.81
C LEU A 44 4.90 -0.52 3.50
N MET A 45 5.28 0.76 3.41
CA MET A 45 5.97 1.26 2.23
C MET A 45 7.32 0.57 2.01
N MET A 46 8.11 0.32 3.07
CA MET A 46 9.37 -0.43 2.97
C MET A 46 9.15 -1.90 2.56
N ASP A 47 8.08 -2.51 3.05
CA ASP A 47 7.69 -3.87 2.68
C ASP A 47 7.32 -3.97 1.21
N ILE A 48 6.59 -2.97 0.70
CA ILE A 48 6.26 -2.86 -0.72
C ILE A 48 7.53 -2.67 -1.55
N GLU A 49 8.43 -1.78 -1.15
CA GLU A 49 9.74 -1.58 -1.80
C GLU A 49 10.51 -2.90 -1.93
N THR A 50 10.60 -3.64 -0.82
CA THR A 50 11.27 -4.93 -0.76
C THR A 50 10.57 -5.97 -1.63
N ALA A 51 9.24 -6.07 -1.54
CA ALA A 51 8.46 -7.05 -2.31
C ALA A 51 8.48 -6.77 -3.82
N LEU A 52 8.62 -5.50 -4.20
CA LEU A 52 8.66 -5.05 -5.58
C LEU A 52 10.08 -4.90 -6.14
N ASP A 53 11.12 -5.07 -5.31
CA ASP A 53 12.50 -4.76 -5.63
C ASP A 53 12.62 -3.35 -6.27
N PHE A 54 12.03 -2.37 -5.58
CA PHE A 54 11.92 -0.99 -6.04
C PHE A 54 12.12 -0.03 -4.86
N GLN A 55 12.47 1.22 -5.14
CA GLN A 55 12.61 2.25 -4.11
C GLN A 55 11.81 3.49 -4.52
N PHE A 56 10.90 3.95 -3.66
CA PHE A 56 10.13 5.15 -3.89
C PHE A 56 11.07 6.37 -3.73
N PRO A 57 11.35 7.15 -4.78
CA PRO A 57 12.16 8.35 -4.67
C PRO A 57 11.41 9.49 -3.97
N ASN A 58 10.07 9.46 -3.99
CA ASN A 58 9.24 10.41 -3.27
C ASN A 58 7.93 9.77 -2.80
N LEU A 59 7.68 9.81 -1.48
CA LEU A 59 6.44 9.36 -0.87
C LEU A 59 5.48 10.56 -0.75
N ASN A 60 4.86 10.94 -1.86
CA ASN A 60 3.90 12.04 -1.89
C ASN A 60 2.49 11.54 -1.56
N LEU A 61 2.31 10.98 -0.37
CA LEU A 61 1.02 10.51 0.12
C LEU A 61 0.42 11.53 1.11
N PRO A 62 -0.91 11.70 1.12
CA PRO A 62 -1.58 12.49 2.14
C PRO A 62 -1.41 11.84 3.52
N LYS A 63 -1.74 12.58 4.58
CA LYS A 63 -1.64 12.08 5.97
C LYS A 63 -2.42 10.78 6.23
N ASN A 64 -3.55 10.59 5.53
CA ASN A 64 -4.39 9.39 5.61
C ASN A 64 -4.71 8.91 4.18
N PRO A 65 -3.76 8.21 3.54
CA PRO A 65 -3.90 7.72 2.18
C PRO A 65 -4.86 6.53 2.13
N SER A 66 -5.56 6.43 1.00
CA SER A 66 -6.33 5.24 0.63
C SER A 66 -5.46 4.21 -0.07
N LEU A 67 -5.90 2.94 -0.07
CA LEU A 67 -5.24 1.88 -0.82
C LEU A 67 -5.13 2.22 -2.31
N ASP A 68 -6.15 2.84 -2.89
CA ASP A 68 -6.11 3.32 -4.28
C ASP A 68 -5.00 4.34 -4.51
N GLU A 69 -4.81 5.30 -3.59
CA GLU A 69 -3.73 6.30 -3.68
C GLU A 69 -2.34 5.66 -3.60
N ILE A 70 -2.17 4.64 -2.76
CA ILE A 70 -0.92 3.87 -2.68
C ILE A 70 -0.68 3.12 -3.99
N ILE A 71 -1.72 2.46 -4.53
CA ILE A 71 -1.64 1.76 -5.82
C ILE A 71 -1.29 2.74 -6.93
N ASP A 72 -1.94 3.91 -6.98
CA ASP A 72 -1.68 4.94 -7.97
C ASP A 72 -0.23 5.43 -7.89
N LEU A 73 0.28 5.68 -6.68
CA LEU A 73 1.68 6.04 -6.48
C LEU A 73 2.63 4.98 -7.06
N ILE A 74 2.38 3.70 -6.78
CA ILE A 74 3.20 2.58 -7.28
C ILE A 74 3.14 2.49 -8.80
N VAL A 75 1.94 2.61 -9.38
CA VAL A 75 1.73 2.55 -10.83
C VAL A 75 2.43 3.72 -11.52
N GLU A 76 2.29 4.94 -10.97
CA GLU A 76 2.92 6.14 -11.51
C GLU A 76 4.45 6.01 -11.53
N GLN A 77 5.04 5.53 -10.43
CA GLN A 77 6.49 5.42 -10.31
C GLN A 77 7.09 4.24 -11.07
N ARG A 78 6.35 3.14 -11.24
CA ARG A 78 6.78 1.96 -12.02
C ARG A 78 6.46 2.06 -13.51
N GLY A 79 5.64 3.04 -13.90
CA GLY A 79 5.28 3.34 -15.28
C GLY A 79 6.23 4.29 -16.00
N GLN A 80 7.23 4.84 -15.29
CA GLN A 80 8.37 5.57 -15.85
C GLN A 80 9.57 4.66 -16.02
#